data_AF-A0A954I7G4-F1
#
_entry.id   AF-A0A954I7G4-F1
#
_cell.length_a   1.000
_cell.length_b   1.000
_cell.length_c   1.000
_cell.angle_alpha   90.00
_cell.angle_beta   90.00
_cell.angle_gamma   90.00
#
_symmetry.space_group_name_H-M   'P 1'
#
loop_
_entity.id
_entity.type
_entity.pdbx_description
1 polymer ?
#
loop_
_entity_poly.entity_id
_entity_poly.type
_entity_poly.pdbx_seq_one_letter_code
_entity_poly.pdbx_strand_id
1 'polypeptide(L)'
;ITLALMMGLVMFAVIVLVLTGGKLTEPPSLMTWMAVGFGVLMFVNHLVIPEFVAKANLSAITPDSLKDLEDAQRIRKVLPAFQVRHIIGCAMLEGAGFLAAVAALLEKNWIPLAVAGAMIVLMALQFPGETRVRFWAEDKVRERMLN
;
A
#
# COMPACT_ATOMS: atom_id res chain seq x y z
N ILE A 1 5.05 2.53 10.05
CA ILE A 1 4.12 3.26 9.17
C ILE A 1 2.98 2.37 8.68
N THR A 2 3.25 1.20 8.09
CA THR A 2 2.25 0.24 7.59
C THR A 2 1.15 -0.06 8.60
N LEU A 3 1.52 -0.40 9.84
CA LEU A 3 0.56 -0.65 10.92
C LEU A 3 -0.30 0.59 11.23
N ALA A 4 0.27 1.79 11.17
CA ALA A 4 -0.48 3.02 11.44
C ALA A 4 -1.55 3.27 10.35
N LEU A 5 -1.18 3.09 9.08
CA LEU A 5 -2.11 3.22 7.94
C LEU A 5 -3.24 2.16 8.02
N MET A 6 -2.87 0.91 8.29
CA MET A 6 -3.84 -0.17 8.48
C MET A 6 -4.79 0.11 9.64
N MET A 7 -4.26 0.55 10.79
CA MET A 7 -5.06 0.85 11.97
C MET A 7 -6.04 2.01 11.73
N GLY A 8 -5.64 3.04 10.98
CA GLY A 8 -6.56 4.11 10.58
C GLY A 8 -7.79 3.59 9.85
N LEU A 9 -7.56 2.74 8.83
CA LEU A 9 -8.64 2.12 8.06
C LEU A 9 -9.49 1.15 8.90
N VAL A 10 -8.87 0.32 9.74
CA VAL A 10 -9.58 -0.59 10.66
C VAL A 10 -10.47 0.19 11.62
N MET A 11 -9.94 1.23 12.26
CA MET A 11 -10.71 2.07 13.19
C MET A 11 -11.88 2.73 12.49
N PHE A 12 -11.69 3.21 11.26
CA PHE A 12 -12.79 3.79 10.48
C PHE A 12 -13.85 2.74 10.12
N ALA A 13 -13.47 1.53 9.70
CA ALA A 13 -14.41 0.44 9.46
C ALA A 13 -15.22 0.07 10.72
N VAL A 14 -14.60 0.08 11.90
CA VAL A 14 -15.30 -0.10 13.18
C VAL A 14 -16.32 1.02 13.42
N ILE A 15 -15.94 2.29 13.17
CA ILE A 15 -16.87 3.43 13.26
C ILE A 15 -18.06 3.24 12.32
N VAL A 16 -17.83 2.79 11.09
CA VAL A 16 -18.92 2.50 10.14
C VAL A 16 -19.89 1.46 10.69
N LEU A 17 -19.37 0.35 11.25
CA LEU A 17 -20.21 -0.69 11.85
C LEU A 17 -21.02 -0.17 13.05
N VAL A 18 -20.41 0.64 13.91
CA VAL A 18 -21.08 1.24 15.08
C VAL A 18 -22.18 2.20 14.65
N LEU A 19 -21.91 3.12 13.73
CA LEU A 19 -22.86 4.13 13.28
C LEU A 19 -24.02 3.55 12.46
N THR A 20 -23.78 2.46 11.73
CA THR A 20 -24.84 1.75 10.99
C THR A 20 -25.61 0.76 11.86
N GLY A 21 -25.17 0.54 13.11
CA GLY A 21 -25.72 -0.52 13.97
C GLY A 21 -25.59 -1.91 13.36
N GLY A 22 -24.60 -2.12 12.50
CA GLY A 22 -24.39 -3.34 11.72
C GLY A 22 -25.44 -3.62 10.63
N LYS A 23 -26.38 -2.69 10.39
CA LYS A 23 -27.45 -2.87 9.38
C LYS A 23 -26.96 -2.44 8.00
N LEU A 24 -26.35 -3.39 7.28
CA LEU A 24 -25.78 -3.19 5.93
C LEU A 24 -26.55 -3.97 4.85
N THR A 25 -27.87 -3.75 4.75
CA THR A 25 -28.78 -4.56 3.94
C THR A 25 -29.38 -3.84 2.73
N GLU A 26 -29.07 -2.56 2.54
CA GLU A 26 -29.62 -1.77 1.44
C GLU A 26 -29.08 -2.27 0.09
N PRO A 27 -29.85 -2.17 -1.01
CA PRO A 27 -29.38 -2.56 -2.33
C PRO A 27 -28.21 -1.68 -2.81
N PRO A 28 -27.31 -2.20 -3.66
CA PRO A 28 -26.16 -1.43 -4.14
C PRO A 28 -26.61 -0.26 -5.01
N SER A 29 -26.04 0.92 -4.76
CA SER A 29 -26.28 2.12 -5.55
C SER A 29 -25.03 2.49 -6.37
N LEU A 30 -25.06 3.63 -7.07
CA LEU A 30 -23.94 4.10 -7.90
C LEU A 30 -22.65 4.24 -7.08
N MET A 31 -22.71 4.73 -5.84
CA MET A 31 -21.51 4.92 -5.01
C MET A 31 -20.88 3.58 -4.58
N THR A 32 -21.67 2.51 -4.38
CA THR A 32 -21.12 1.14 -4.22
C THR A 32 -20.28 0.73 -5.44
N TRP A 33 -20.81 0.89 -6.65
CA TRP A 33 -20.08 0.50 -7.87
C TRP A 33 -18.86 1.38 -8.12
N MET A 34 -18.92 2.67 -7.77
CA MET A 34 -17.76 3.55 -7.80
C MET A 34 -16.67 3.10 -6.81
N ALA A 35 -17.05 2.72 -5.59
CA ALA A 35 -16.10 2.21 -4.60
C ALA A 35 -15.42 0.92 -5.08
N VAL A 36 -16.18 -0.01 -5.67
CA VAL A 36 -15.64 -1.25 -6.27
C VAL A 36 -14.68 -0.92 -7.41
N GLY A 37 -15.10 -0.08 -8.36
CA GLY A 37 -14.28 0.31 -9.51
C GLY A 37 -13.00 1.02 -9.08
N PHE A 38 -13.07 1.93 -8.10
CA PHE A 38 -11.91 2.60 -7.55
C PHE A 38 -10.99 1.64 -6.79
N GLY A 39 -11.55 0.67 -6.05
CA GLY A 39 -10.80 -0.39 -5.39
C GLY A 39 -9.98 -1.22 -6.38
N VAL A 40 -10.59 -1.64 -7.50
CA VAL A 40 -9.89 -2.36 -8.57
C VAL A 40 -8.83 -1.49 -9.22
N LEU A 41 -9.14 -0.22 -9.52
CA LEU A 41 -8.19 0.71 -10.14
C LEU A 41 -6.96 0.93 -9.24
N MET A 42 -7.17 1.20 -7.95
CA MET A 42 -6.08 1.38 -6.99
C MET A 42 -5.31 0.08 -6.76
N PHE A 43 -5.98 -1.07 -6.80
CA PHE A 43 -5.30 -2.36 -6.82
C PHE A 43 -4.42 -2.54 -8.07
N VAL A 44 -4.81 -2.10 -9.25
CA VAL A 44 -3.88 -2.17 -10.39
C VAL A 44 -2.72 -1.18 -10.20
N ASN A 45 -3.03 0.05 -9.78
CA ASN A 45 -2.03 1.10 -9.65
C ASN A 45 -0.98 0.78 -8.57
N HIS A 46 -1.34 0.12 -7.46
CA HIS A 46 -0.38 -0.22 -6.40
C HIS A 46 0.68 -1.23 -6.84
N LEU A 47 0.46 -1.97 -7.93
CA LEU A 47 1.46 -2.88 -8.50
C LEU A 47 2.50 -2.13 -9.34
N VAL A 48 2.11 -0.98 -9.91
CA VAL A 48 2.87 -0.28 -10.94
C VAL A 48 3.58 0.96 -10.39
N ILE A 49 2.83 1.82 -9.71
CA ILE A 49 3.33 3.13 -9.24
C ILE A 49 4.50 3.00 -8.25
N PRO A 50 4.45 2.10 -7.24
CA PRO A 50 5.55 1.99 -6.28
C PRO A 50 6.89 1.63 -6.93
N GLU A 51 6.89 0.81 -7.98
CA GLU A 51 8.11 0.45 -8.72
C GLU A 51 8.70 1.64 -9.48
N PHE A 52 7.86 2.44 -10.13
CA PHE A 52 8.32 3.67 -10.78
C PHE A 52 8.94 4.64 -9.79
N VAL A 53 8.32 4.82 -8.62
CA VAL A 53 8.86 5.70 -7.58
C VAL A 53 10.17 5.15 -7.01
N ALA A 54 10.28 3.83 -6.82
CA ALA A 54 11.53 3.21 -6.39
C ALA A 54 12.66 3.47 -7.39
N LYS A 55 12.40 3.26 -8.69
CA LYS A 55 13.38 3.51 -9.76
C LYS A 55 13.82 4.98 -9.81
N ALA A 56 12.88 5.91 -9.63
CA ALA A 56 13.15 7.34 -9.57
C ALA A 56 13.99 7.71 -8.33
N ASN A 57 13.76 7.10 -7.17
CA ASN A 57 14.59 7.33 -5.98
C ASN A 57 16.00 6.73 -6.14
N LEU A 58 16.11 5.59 -6.81
CA LEU A 58 17.38 4.91 -7.05
C LEU A 58 18.22 5.57 -8.15
N SER A 59 17.65 6.42 -9.01
CA SER A 59 18.42 7.05 -10.10
C SER A 59 19.48 8.03 -9.60
N ALA A 60 19.33 8.54 -8.36
CA ALA A 60 20.34 9.35 -7.70
C ALA A 60 21.54 8.54 -7.17
N ILE A 61 21.45 7.20 -7.15
CA ILE A 61 22.52 6.31 -6.68
C ILE A 61 23.32 5.83 -7.88
N THR A 62 24.51 6.40 -8.05
CA THR A 62 25.45 6.01 -9.10
C THR A 62 26.34 4.85 -8.65
N PRO A 63 26.91 4.06 -9.59
CA PRO A 63 27.83 2.97 -9.27
C PRO A 63 29.06 3.47 -8.49
N ASP A 64 29.61 4.62 -8.89
CA ASP A 64 30.75 5.24 -8.21
C ASP A 64 30.43 5.59 -6.76
N SER A 65 29.17 5.95 -6.46
CA SER A 65 28.73 6.23 -5.10
C SER A 65 28.66 4.97 -4.21
N LEU A 66 28.79 3.77 -4.77
CA LEU A 66 28.71 2.48 -4.08
C LEU A 66 30.05 1.73 -4.00
N LYS A 67 31.00 2.02 -4.89
CA LYS A 67 32.26 1.25 -5.03
C LYS A 67 33.05 1.16 -3.72
N ASP A 68 33.26 2.28 -3.04
CA ASP A 68 34.09 2.37 -1.84
C ASP A 68 33.34 2.05 -0.54
N LEU A 69 32.06 1.70 -0.64
CA LEU A 69 31.21 1.39 0.51
C LEU A 69 31.26 -0.10 0.83
N GLU A 70 31.25 -0.43 2.12
CA GLU A 70 30.99 -1.79 2.60
C GLU A 70 29.55 -2.21 2.28
N ASP A 71 29.29 -3.51 2.22
CA ASP A 71 27.97 -4.05 1.86
C ASP A 71 26.85 -3.53 2.76
N ALA A 72 27.09 -3.40 4.07
CA ALA A 72 26.14 -2.82 5.01
C ALA A 72 25.80 -1.36 4.67
N GLN A 73 26.78 -0.58 4.22
CA GLN A 73 26.60 0.82 3.83
C GLN A 73 25.87 0.93 2.49
N ARG A 74 26.15 0.03 1.53
CA ARG A 74 25.42 -0.06 0.25
C ARG A 74 23.93 -0.33 0.46
N ILE A 75 23.62 -1.30 1.33
CA ILE A 75 22.22 -1.62 1.70
C ILE A 75 21.53 -0.42 2.35
N ARG A 76 22.21 0.28 3.26
CA ARG A 76 21.65 1.48 3.91
C ARG A 76 21.33 2.59 2.90
N LYS A 77 22.11 2.72 1.81
CA LYS A 77 21.86 3.72 0.76
C LYS A 77 20.59 3.45 -0.04
N VAL A 78 20.22 2.19 -0.30
CA VAL A 78 19.03 1.84 -1.09
C VAL A 78 17.76 1.75 -0.25
N LEU A 79 17.89 1.61 1.08
CA LEU A 79 16.77 1.42 2.01
C LEU A 79 15.70 2.54 1.97
N PRO A 80 16.05 3.83 1.84
CA PRO A 80 15.04 4.89 1.71
C PRO A 80 14.12 4.69 0.48
N ALA A 81 14.64 4.20 -0.63
CA ALA A 81 13.83 3.92 -1.83
C ALA A 81 12.82 2.80 -1.58
N PHE A 82 13.19 1.76 -0.82
CA PHE A 82 12.26 0.73 -0.36
C PHE A 82 11.16 1.32 0.52
N GLN A 83 11.54 2.15 1.50
CA GLN A 83 10.60 2.74 2.44
C GLN A 83 9.56 3.60 1.72
N VAL A 84 9.99 4.49 0.81
CA VAL A 84 9.07 5.35 0.04
C VAL A 84 8.15 4.51 -0.83
N ARG A 85 8.69 3.54 -1.57
CA ARG A 85 7.90 2.58 -2.36
C ARG A 85 6.83 1.92 -1.51
N HIS A 86 7.20 1.41 -0.34
CA HIS A 86 6.30 0.68 0.53
C HIS A 86 5.19 1.58 1.10
N ILE A 87 5.52 2.80 1.52
CA ILE A 87 4.55 3.79 2.01
C ILE A 87 3.52 4.10 0.93
N ILE A 88 3.97 4.38 -0.30
CA ILE A 88 3.08 4.72 -1.43
C ILE A 88 2.17 3.54 -1.76
N GLY A 89 2.72 2.32 -1.85
CA GLY A 89 1.90 1.12 -2.09
C GLY A 89 0.80 0.94 -1.04
N CYS A 90 1.13 1.14 0.24
CA CYS A 90 0.15 1.06 1.33
C CYS A 90 -0.88 2.19 1.27
N ALA A 91 -0.45 3.43 1.02
CA ALA A 91 -1.34 4.61 0.96
C ALA A 91 -2.40 4.49 -0.15
N MET A 92 -2.04 3.86 -1.28
CA MET A 92 -2.98 3.63 -2.38
C MET A 92 -4.08 2.64 -2.00
N LEU A 93 -3.73 1.54 -1.34
CA LEU A 93 -4.69 0.56 -0.83
C LEU A 93 -5.54 1.14 0.30
N GLU A 94 -4.92 1.90 1.21
CA GLU A 94 -5.60 2.59 2.29
C GLU A 94 -6.64 3.59 1.75
N GLY A 95 -6.27 4.43 0.79
CA GLY A 95 -7.17 5.40 0.18
C GLY A 95 -8.38 4.75 -0.48
N ALA A 96 -8.17 3.61 -1.18
CA ALA A 96 -9.26 2.81 -1.72
C ALA A 96 -10.16 2.21 -0.62
N GLY A 97 -9.55 1.68 0.44
CA GLY A 97 -10.28 1.13 1.57
C GLY A 97 -11.13 2.18 2.29
N PHE A 98 -10.60 3.40 2.49
CA PHE A 98 -11.35 4.50 3.10
C PHE A 98 -12.53 4.93 2.24
N LEU A 99 -12.35 5.09 0.92
CA LEU A 99 -13.47 5.40 0.03
C LEU A 99 -14.56 4.34 0.11
N ALA A 100 -14.17 3.06 0.14
CA ALA A 100 -15.12 1.96 0.24
C ALA A 100 -15.84 1.94 1.60
N ALA A 101 -15.13 2.21 2.70
CA ALA A 101 -15.76 2.35 4.02
C ALA A 101 -16.72 3.56 4.08
N VAL A 102 -16.40 4.69 3.44
CA VAL A 102 -17.31 5.84 3.32
C VAL A 102 -18.57 5.46 2.53
N ALA A 103 -18.42 4.74 1.41
CA ALA A 103 -19.55 4.25 0.63
C ALA A 103 -20.44 3.30 1.46
N ALA A 104 -19.86 2.41 2.26
CA ALA A 104 -20.60 1.53 3.17
C ALA A 104 -21.39 2.33 4.23
N LEU A 105 -20.80 3.40 4.76
CA LEU A 105 -21.46 4.27 5.74
C LEU A 105 -22.67 5.02 5.14
N LEU A 106 -22.51 5.55 3.93
CA LEU A 106 -23.54 6.35 3.27
C LEU A 106 -24.69 5.50 2.73
N GLU A 107 -24.37 4.39 2.05
CA GLU A 107 -25.38 3.56 1.40
C GLU A 107 -25.93 2.46 2.30
N LYS A 108 -25.26 2.12 3.41
CA LYS A 108 -25.61 0.97 4.26
C LYS A 108 -25.69 -0.33 3.46
N ASN A 109 -24.77 -0.49 2.51
CA ASN A 109 -24.56 -1.71 1.76
C ASN A 109 -23.25 -2.38 2.22
N TRP A 110 -23.22 -3.72 2.27
CA TRP A 110 -22.07 -4.47 2.78
C TRP A 110 -20.93 -4.65 1.76
N ILE A 111 -21.19 -4.51 0.45
CA ILE A 111 -20.21 -4.74 -0.62
C ILE A 111 -19.01 -3.78 -0.48
N PRO A 112 -19.19 -2.45 -0.28
CA PRO A 112 -18.04 -1.57 -0.08
C PRO A 112 -17.25 -1.88 1.19
N LEU A 113 -17.90 -2.39 2.25
CA LEU A 113 -17.19 -2.84 3.44
C LEU A 113 -16.32 -4.07 3.16
N ALA A 114 -16.80 -5.00 2.32
CA ALA A 114 -16.00 -6.13 1.85
C ALA A 114 -14.77 -5.67 1.04
N VAL A 115 -14.91 -4.64 0.20
CA VAL A 115 -13.78 -4.02 -0.51
C VAL A 115 -12.76 -3.42 0.47
N ALA A 116 -13.22 -2.68 1.48
CA ALA A 116 -12.34 -2.15 2.54
C ALA A 116 -11.58 -3.27 3.27
N GLY A 117 -12.29 -4.36 3.62
CA GLY A 117 -11.69 -5.56 4.21
C GLY A 117 -10.62 -6.19 3.31
N ALA A 118 -10.89 -6.31 2.01
CA ALA A 118 -9.92 -6.81 1.04
C ALA A 118 -8.65 -5.94 0.99
N MET A 119 -8.80 -4.60 1.03
CA MET A 119 -7.64 -3.69 1.06
C MET A 119 -6.80 -3.88 2.34
N ILE A 120 -7.43 -4.05 3.51
CA ILE A 120 -6.72 -4.34 4.77
C ILE A 120 -5.93 -5.64 4.65
N VAL A 121 -6.53 -6.71 4.11
CA VAL A 121 -5.84 -8.00 3.91
C VAL A 121 -4.64 -7.84 2.97
N LEU A 122 -4.80 -7.10 1.87
CA LEU A 122 -3.70 -6.82 0.94
C LEU A 122 -2.56 -6.05 1.60
N MET A 123 -2.86 -5.06 2.44
CA MET A 123 -1.85 -4.34 3.22
C MET A 123 -1.12 -5.28 4.20
N ALA A 124 -1.85 -6.20 4.86
CA ALA A 124 -1.27 -7.19 5.75
C ALA A 124 -0.30 -8.13 5.01
N LEU A 125 -0.65 -8.60 3.81
CA LEU A 125 0.21 -9.44 2.97
C LEU A 125 1.48 -8.71 2.48
N GLN A 126 1.43 -7.38 2.44
CA GLN A 126 2.56 -6.54 2.05
C GLN A 126 3.51 -6.20 3.18
N PHE A 127 3.24 -6.66 4.41
CA PHE A 127 4.06 -6.34 5.58
C PHE A 127 5.56 -6.52 5.31
N PRO A 128 6.40 -5.50 5.59
CA PRO A 128 7.81 -5.52 5.22
C PRO A 128 8.59 -6.33 6.26
N GLY A 129 8.63 -7.66 6.08
CA GLY A 129 9.50 -8.53 6.87
C GLY A 129 10.98 -8.30 6.54
N GLU A 130 11.86 -8.54 7.51
CA GLU A 130 13.31 -8.35 7.39
C GLU A 130 13.89 -9.03 6.15
N THR A 131 13.48 -10.28 5.90
CA THR A 131 13.89 -11.08 4.74
C THR A 131 13.53 -10.39 3.42
N ARG A 132 12.31 -9.86 3.28
CA ARG A 132 11.84 -9.20 2.05
C ARG A 132 12.60 -7.90 1.80
N VAL A 133 12.83 -7.12 2.85
CA VAL A 133 13.60 -5.86 2.78
C VAL A 133 15.03 -6.15 2.35
N ARG A 134 15.67 -7.14 2.99
CA ARG A 134 17.06 -7.52 2.71
C ARG A 134 17.23 -8.01 1.28
N PHE A 135 16.40 -8.97 0.83
CA PHE A 135 16.47 -9.49 -0.54
C PHE A 135 16.27 -8.39 -1.58
N TRP A 136 15.31 -7.49 -1.36
CA TRP A 136 15.09 -6.37 -2.26
C TRP A 136 16.30 -5.43 -2.31
N ALA A 137 16.89 -5.10 -1.15
CA ALA A 137 18.05 -4.22 -1.09
C ALA A 137 19.28 -4.83 -1.77
N GLU A 138 19.55 -6.12 -1.55
CA GLU A 138 20.64 -6.85 -2.19
C GLU A 138 20.48 -6.91 -3.72
N ASP A 139 19.25 -7.18 -4.21
CA ASP A 139 18.91 -7.15 -5.63
C ASP A 139 19.20 -5.77 -6.24
N LYS A 140 18.78 -4.68 -5.58
CA LYS A 140 18.99 -3.32 -6.09
C LYS A 140 20.42 -2.83 -6.02
N VAL A 141 21.19 -3.23 -5.02
CA VAL A 141 22.64 -2.96 -4.99
C VAL A 141 23.32 -3.67 -6.16
N ARG A 142 22.99 -4.95 -6.41
CA ARG A 142 23.54 -5.72 -7.53
C ARG A 142 23.21 -5.10 -8.88
N GLU A 143 21.94 -4.76 -9.10
CA GLU A 143 21.47 -4.10 -10.33
C GLU A 143 22.23 -2.78 -10.60
N ARG A 144 22.56 -2.02 -9.55
CA ARG A 144 23.28 -0.74 -9.65
C ARG A 144 24.79 -0.86 -9.81
N MET A 145 25.38 -2.01 -9.50
CA MET A 145 26.82 -2.24 -9.70
C MET A 145 27.13 -2.79 -11.11
N LEU A 146 26.13 -3.34 -11.81
CA LEU A 146 26.27 -3.92 -13.14
C LEU A 146 25.97 -2.94 -14.29
N ASN A 147 25.20 -1.88 -14.01
CA ASN A 147 24.89 -0.79 -14.95
C ASN A 147 25.86 0.37 -14.76
#